data_AF-A0A7D9JB79-F1
#
_entry.id   AF-A0A7D9JB79-F1
#
_cell.length_a   1.000
_cell.length_b   1.000
_cell.length_c   1.000
_cell.angle_alpha   90.00
_cell.angle_beta   90.00
_cell.angle_gamma   90.00
#
_symmetry.space_group_name_H-M   'P 1'
#
loop_
_entity.id
_entity.type
_entity.pdbx_description
1 polymer ?
#
loop_
_entity_poly.entity_id
_entity_poly.type
_entity_poly.pdbx_seq_one_letter_code
_entity_poly.pdbx_strand_id
1 'polypeptide(L)'
;MNKKRLQNGLSYSIKLKTFPGATAADMAHYVKPALMAKPDVVILHVGTNDIKNNSPEKVVQSICNLGKGIRNQQNKIDLILSSIITRNDDPSLATKVTKCNKLLNDLCTEQNWGLIDNSNIDKYQLNSYGLHLNTKGSASLAKNIKNYLKNIN
;
A
#
# COMPACT_ATOMS: atom_id res chain seq x y z
N MET A 1 6.74 9.77 2.09
CA MET A 1 7.27 8.97 3.23
C MET A 1 8.80 8.92 3.15
N ASN A 2 9.51 9.05 4.28
CA ASN A 2 10.99 9.10 4.32
C ASN A 2 11.57 7.73 4.75
N LYS A 3 12.54 7.20 4.00
CA LYS A 3 13.21 5.91 4.32
C LYS A 3 13.79 5.88 5.73
N LYS A 4 14.46 6.94 6.20
CA LYS A 4 15.06 6.98 7.55
C LYS A 4 14.01 6.74 8.65
N ARG A 5 12.79 7.24 8.45
CA ARG A 5 11.67 7.08 9.40
C ARG A 5 11.15 5.64 9.48
N LEU A 6 11.22 4.90 8.37
CA LEU A 6 10.88 3.48 8.31
C LEU A 6 12.00 2.60 8.87
N GLN A 7 13.25 2.84 8.46
CA GLN A 7 14.41 2.02 8.82
C GLN A 7 14.68 1.99 10.33
N ASN A 8 14.43 3.11 11.02
CA ASN A 8 14.83 3.24 12.42
C ASN A 8 14.04 2.26 13.32
N GLY A 9 14.77 1.38 14.01
CA GLY A 9 14.20 0.36 14.90
C GLY A 9 13.65 -0.89 14.19
N LEU A 10 14.05 -1.16 12.95
CA LEU A 10 13.79 -2.41 12.23
C LEU A 10 15.11 -3.12 11.90
N SER A 11 15.12 -4.45 11.98
CA SER A 11 16.24 -5.32 11.55
C SER A 11 16.29 -5.52 10.03
N TYR A 12 15.25 -5.11 9.29
CA TYR A 12 15.18 -5.24 7.83
C TYR A 12 16.06 -4.22 7.10
N SER A 13 16.66 -4.62 5.97
CA SER A 13 17.27 -3.69 5.02
C SER A 13 16.21 -3.11 4.08
N ILE A 14 15.82 -1.85 4.28
CA ILE A 14 14.68 -1.27 3.54
C ILE A 14 15.14 -0.57 2.26
N LYS A 15 14.52 -0.95 1.14
CA LYS A 15 14.56 -0.19 -0.12
C LYS A 15 13.19 0.42 -0.38
N LEU A 16 13.10 1.75 -0.29
CA LEU A 16 11.88 2.49 -0.60
C LEU A 16 11.92 2.97 -2.06
N LYS A 17 10.90 2.62 -2.85
CA LYS A 17 10.70 3.09 -4.22
C LYS A 17 9.32 3.76 -4.29
N THR A 18 9.29 5.00 -4.76
CA THR A 18 8.06 5.80 -4.85
C THR A 18 7.86 6.27 -6.28
N PHE A 19 6.66 6.06 -6.80
CA PHE A 19 6.29 6.43 -8.17
C PHE A 19 5.05 7.34 -8.10
N PRO A 20 5.23 8.67 -8.00
CA PRO A 20 4.13 9.61 -7.89
C PRO A 20 3.16 9.49 -9.07
N GLY A 21 1.85 9.47 -8.81
CA GLY A 21 0.83 9.37 -9.85
C GLY A 21 0.63 7.98 -10.47
N ALA A 22 1.47 7.00 -10.13
CA ALA A 22 1.36 5.65 -10.70
C ALA A 22 0.08 4.92 -10.26
N THR A 23 -0.51 4.20 -11.22
CA THR A 23 -1.61 3.27 -11.02
C THR A 23 -1.09 1.86 -10.69
N ALA A 24 -1.98 0.94 -10.31
CA ALA A 24 -1.60 -0.47 -10.12
C ALA A 24 -1.08 -1.11 -11.42
N ALA A 25 -1.60 -0.69 -12.57
CA ALA A 25 -1.14 -1.15 -13.88
C ALA A 25 0.30 -0.70 -14.18
N ASP A 26 0.61 0.59 -13.95
CA ASP A 26 1.98 1.12 -14.13
C ASP A 26 2.98 0.38 -13.25
N MET A 27 2.58 0.08 -12.01
CA MET A 27 3.42 -0.62 -11.05
C MET A 27 3.83 -2.02 -11.50
N ALA A 28 3.06 -2.69 -12.37
CA ALA A 28 3.43 -3.99 -12.93
C ALA A 28 4.73 -3.92 -13.75
N HIS A 29 5.07 -2.75 -14.29
CA HIS A 29 6.34 -2.50 -14.97
C HIS A 29 7.42 -2.00 -14.00
N TYR A 30 7.07 -1.05 -13.13
CA TYR A 30 8.02 -0.39 -12.23
C TYR A 30 8.56 -1.27 -11.10
N VAL A 31 7.83 -2.32 -10.72
CA VAL A 31 8.25 -3.25 -9.68
C VAL A 31 9.38 -4.17 -10.13
N LYS A 32 9.48 -4.48 -11.43
CA LYS A 32 10.41 -5.51 -11.96
C LYS A 32 11.87 -5.29 -11.54
N PRO A 33 12.47 -4.08 -11.65
CA PRO A 33 13.84 -3.86 -11.23
C PRO A 33 14.05 -4.05 -9.72
N ALA A 34 13.03 -3.79 -8.90
CA ALA A 34 13.12 -4.02 -7.45
C ALA A 34 13.12 -5.51 -7.11
N LEU A 35 12.35 -6.31 -7.84
CA LEU A 35 12.28 -7.77 -7.67
C LEU A 35 13.59 -8.47 -8.08
N MET A 36 14.34 -7.92 -9.03
CA MET A 36 15.66 -8.48 -9.39
C MET A 36 16.64 -8.55 -8.21
N ALA A 37 16.46 -7.69 -7.20
CA ALA A 37 17.25 -7.72 -5.97
C ALA A 37 16.83 -8.84 -4.99
N LYS A 38 15.83 -9.66 -5.34
CA LYS A 38 15.30 -10.80 -4.56
C LYS A 38 14.97 -10.41 -3.12
N PRO A 39 14.04 -9.46 -2.89
CA PRO A 39 13.63 -9.11 -1.53
C PRO A 39 12.89 -10.28 -0.88
N ASP A 40 13.02 -10.45 0.44
CA ASP A 40 12.24 -11.43 1.19
C ASP A 40 10.78 -10.97 1.36
N VAL A 41 10.58 -9.67 1.54
CA VAL A 41 9.28 -9.04 1.81
C VAL A 41 9.03 -7.90 0.81
N VAL A 42 7.81 -7.84 0.27
CA VAL A 42 7.34 -6.72 -0.56
C VAL A 42 6.10 -6.12 0.06
N ILE A 43 6.16 -4.83 0.40
CA ILE A 43 5.00 -4.04 0.81
C ILE A 43 4.54 -3.18 -0.36
N LEU A 44 3.31 -3.41 -0.83
CA LEU A 44 2.67 -2.59 -1.86
C LEU A 44 1.74 -1.56 -1.23
N HIS A 45 1.97 -0.28 -1.54
CA HIS A 45 1.06 0.81 -1.19
C HIS A 45 0.66 1.54 -2.48
N VAL A 46 -0.46 1.13 -3.06
CA VAL A 46 -0.95 1.58 -4.38
C VAL A 46 -2.49 1.53 -4.40
N GLY A 47 -3.10 2.15 -5.41
CA GLY A 47 -4.55 2.10 -5.65
C GLY A 47 -5.23 3.47 -5.60
N THR A 48 -4.68 4.44 -4.87
CA THR A 48 -5.30 5.78 -4.73
C THR A 48 -5.54 6.48 -6.06
N ASN A 49 -4.64 6.31 -7.04
CA ASN A 49 -4.76 6.93 -8.37
C ASN A 49 -5.75 6.19 -9.27
N ASP A 50 -5.98 4.90 -9.03
CA ASP A 50 -6.93 4.08 -9.78
C ASP A 50 -8.39 4.42 -9.41
N ILE A 51 -8.65 4.86 -8.17
CA ILE A 51 -10.00 5.06 -7.60
C ILE A 51 -10.85 6.07 -8.37
N LYS A 52 -10.24 7.14 -8.91
CA LYS A 52 -10.99 8.20 -9.59
C LYS A 52 -11.76 7.67 -10.79
N ASN A 53 -11.11 6.81 -11.57
CA ASN A 53 -11.60 6.38 -12.89
C ASN A 53 -12.14 4.95 -12.90
N ASN A 54 -12.15 4.25 -11.76
CA ASN A 54 -12.56 2.85 -11.67
C ASN A 54 -13.55 2.60 -10.54
N SER A 55 -14.23 1.45 -10.61
CA SER A 55 -15.01 0.92 -9.50
C SER A 55 -14.07 0.28 -8.45
N PRO A 56 -14.49 0.16 -7.19
CA PRO A 56 -13.71 -0.52 -6.16
C PRO A 56 -13.22 -1.92 -6.56
N GLU A 57 -14.10 -2.70 -7.18
CA GLU A 57 -13.82 -4.06 -7.62
C GLU A 57 -12.70 -4.08 -8.68
N LYS A 58 -12.72 -3.14 -9.63
CA LYS A 58 -11.69 -3.03 -10.66
C LYS A 58 -10.35 -2.55 -10.11
N VAL A 59 -10.36 -1.67 -9.10
CA VAL A 59 -9.13 -1.27 -8.38
C VAL A 59 -8.53 -2.49 -7.68
N VAL A 60 -9.33 -3.23 -6.92
CA VAL A 60 -8.86 -4.43 -6.20
C VAL A 60 -8.40 -5.51 -7.17
N GLN A 61 -9.09 -5.73 -8.28
CA GLN A 61 -8.66 -6.66 -9.32
C GLN A 61 -7.29 -6.26 -9.89
N SER A 62 -7.06 -4.97 -10.12
CA SER A 62 -5.78 -4.47 -10.64
C SER A 62 -4.64 -4.70 -9.64
N ILE A 63 -4.90 -4.48 -8.35
CA ILE A 63 -3.95 -4.76 -7.26
C ILE A 63 -3.70 -6.26 -7.12
N CYS A 64 -4.74 -7.09 -7.23
CA CYS A 64 -4.65 -8.55 -7.24
C CYS A 64 -3.77 -9.05 -8.39
N ASN A 65 -4.00 -8.55 -9.61
CA ASN A 65 -3.21 -8.90 -10.79
C ASN A 65 -1.73 -8.53 -10.59
N LEU A 66 -1.45 -7.34 -10.04
CA LEU A 66 -0.09 -6.92 -9.68
C LEU A 66 0.54 -7.87 -8.66
N GLY A 67 -0.16 -8.16 -7.56
CA GLY A 67 0.34 -9.05 -6.50
C GLY A 67 0.62 -10.47 -6.98
N LYS A 68 -0.30 -11.05 -7.77
CA LYS A 68 -0.10 -12.35 -8.42
C LYS A 68 1.08 -12.32 -9.39
N GLY A 69 1.24 -11.25 -10.16
CA GLY A 69 2.40 -11.05 -11.04
C GLY A 69 3.73 -11.09 -10.30
N ILE A 70 3.80 -10.45 -9.12
CA ILE A 70 4.99 -10.47 -8.25
C ILE A 70 5.27 -11.89 -7.76
N ARG A 71 4.27 -12.59 -7.20
CA ARG A 71 4.45 -13.96 -6.70
C ARG A 71 4.79 -14.97 -7.80
N ASN A 72 4.26 -14.79 -9.00
CA ASN A 72 4.59 -15.64 -10.15
C ASN A 72 6.05 -15.46 -10.59
N GLN A 73 6.61 -14.26 -10.47
CA GLN A 73 8.03 -14.02 -10.74
C GLN A 73 8.92 -14.55 -9.61
N GLN A 74 8.47 -14.47 -8.35
CA GLN A 74 9.22 -14.89 -7.18
C GLN A 74 8.29 -15.49 -6.11
N ASN A 75 8.23 -16.82 -6.07
CA ASN A 75 7.28 -17.57 -5.24
C ASN A 75 7.53 -17.49 -3.73
N LYS A 76 8.75 -17.13 -3.29
CA LYS A 76 9.14 -17.05 -1.88
C LYS A 76 8.92 -15.69 -1.23
N ILE A 77 8.31 -14.72 -1.94
CA ILE A 77 8.10 -13.38 -1.40
C ILE A 77 6.88 -13.34 -0.49
N ASP A 78 7.10 -12.81 0.72
CA ASP A 78 6.02 -12.37 1.60
C ASP A 78 5.45 -11.06 1.06
N LEU A 79 4.31 -11.19 0.37
CA LEU A 79 3.58 -10.06 -0.19
C LEU A 79 2.61 -9.50 0.86
N ILE A 80 2.76 -8.20 1.13
CA ILE A 80 1.95 -7.45 2.08
C ILE A 80 1.32 -6.27 1.35
N LEU A 81 -0.01 -6.15 1.41
CA LEU A 81 -0.72 -4.97 0.94
C LEU A 81 -0.81 -3.95 2.08
N SER A 82 -0.64 -2.67 1.74
CA SER A 82 -0.91 -1.55 2.63
C SER A 82 -2.21 -0.91 2.18
N SER A 83 -3.22 -0.95 3.04
CA SER A 83 -4.54 -0.37 2.77
C SER A 83 -4.45 1.09 2.31
N ILE A 84 -5.39 1.47 1.45
CA ILE A 84 -5.45 2.78 0.82
C ILE A 84 -5.79 3.82 1.89
N ILE A 85 -5.05 4.92 1.94
CA ILE A 85 -5.31 6.01 2.88
C ILE A 85 -6.63 6.70 2.53
N THR A 86 -7.38 7.08 3.57
CA THR A 86 -8.58 7.90 3.42
C THR A 86 -8.31 9.21 2.67
N ARG A 87 -9.36 9.78 2.10
CA ARG A 87 -9.33 11.02 1.32
C ARG A 87 -10.41 11.96 1.83
N ASN A 88 -10.15 13.25 1.74
CA ASN A 88 -11.08 14.32 2.13
C ASN A 88 -11.21 15.39 1.03
N ASP A 89 -10.58 15.20 -0.12
CA ASP A 89 -10.67 16.09 -1.27
C ASP A 89 -11.99 15.89 -2.05
N ASP A 90 -12.53 14.68 -2.04
CA ASP A 90 -13.82 14.32 -2.63
C ASP A 90 -14.54 13.25 -1.78
N PRO A 91 -15.70 13.56 -1.17
CA PRO A 91 -16.46 12.61 -0.34
C PRO A 91 -16.89 11.33 -1.08
N SER A 92 -17.13 11.40 -2.39
CA SER A 92 -17.50 10.23 -3.20
C SER A 92 -16.32 9.27 -3.33
N LEU A 93 -15.10 9.81 -3.48
CA LEU A 93 -13.87 9.01 -3.53
C LEU A 93 -13.52 8.43 -2.16
N ALA A 94 -13.78 9.16 -1.06
CA ALA A 94 -13.61 8.64 0.29
C ALA A 94 -14.47 7.38 0.53
N THR A 95 -15.72 7.40 0.08
CA THR A 95 -16.62 6.24 0.16
C THR A 95 -16.10 5.07 -0.67
N LYS A 96 -15.55 5.34 -1.87
CA LYS A 96 -14.90 4.31 -2.69
C LYS A 96 -13.67 3.72 -2.00
N VAL A 97 -12.84 4.53 -1.34
CA VAL A 97 -11.68 4.05 -0.57
C VAL A 97 -12.12 3.05 0.50
N THR A 98 -13.15 3.37 1.28
CA THR A 98 -13.69 2.47 2.31
C THR A 98 -14.11 1.13 1.72
N LYS A 99 -14.85 1.14 0.59
CA LYS A 99 -15.25 -0.08 -0.11
C LYS A 99 -14.04 -0.86 -0.64
N CYS A 100 -13.05 -0.18 -1.23
CA CYS A 100 -11.82 -0.82 -1.69
C CYS A 100 -11.08 -1.51 -0.55
N ASN A 101 -10.91 -0.85 0.60
CA ASN A 101 -10.19 -1.42 1.73
C ASN A 101 -10.87 -2.65 2.32
N LYS A 102 -12.21 -2.70 2.32
CA LYS A 102 -12.95 -3.93 2.69
C LYS A 102 -12.62 -5.07 1.72
N LEU A 103 -12.72 -4.81 0.41
CA LEU A 103 -12.41 -5.81 -0.62
C LEU A 103 -10.93 -6.23 -0.61
N LEU A 104 -10.00 -5.33 -0.26
CA LEU A 104 -8.58 -5.67 -0.09
C LEU A 104 -8.36 -6.61 1.10
N ASN A 105 -9.13 -6.46 2.18
CA ASN A 105 -9.07 -7.38 3.31
C ASN A 105 -9.53 -8.79 2.94
N ASP A 106 -10.65 -8.88 2.21
CA ASP A 106 -11.17 -10.14 1.70
C ASP A 106 -10.14 -10.80 0.76
N LEU A 107 -9.58 -10.01 -0.19
CA LEU A 107 -8.50 -10.46 -1.08
C LEU A 107 -7.27 -10.99 -0.33
N CYS A 108 -6.76 -10.25 0.65
CA CYS A 108 -5.59 -10.68 1.41
C CYS A 108 -5.85 -11.99 2.16
N THR A 109 -7.05 -12.16 2.69
CA THR A 109 -7.47 -13.40 3.34
C THR A 109 -7.50 -14.57 2.35
N GLU A 110 -8.14 -14.39 1.19
CA GLU A 110 -8.24 -15.41 0.14
C GLU A 110 -6.89 -15.83 -0.44
N GLN A 111 -5.96 -14.88 -0.60
CA GLN A 111 -4.65 -15.14 -1.21
C GLN A 111 -3.55 -15.49 -0.20
N ASN A 112 -3.87 -15.50 1.09
CA ASN A 112 -2.90 -15.60 2.19
C ASN A 112 -1.75 -14.57 2.04
N TRP A 113 -2.13 -13.30 1.89
CA TRP A 113 -1.23 -12.15 1.84
C TRP A 113 -1.35 -11.33 3.12
N GLY A 114 -0.28 -10.63 3.47
CA GLY A 114 -0.31 -9.70 4.59
C GLY A 114 -1.16 -8.47 4.28
N LEU A 115 -1.80 -7.89 5.31
CA LEU A 115 -2.47 -6.60 5.21
C LEU A 115 -2.04 -5.67 6.36
N ILE A 116 -1.57 -4.48 5.99
CA ILE A 116 -1.34 -3.37 6.92
C ILE A 116 -2.57 -2.47 6.87
N ASP A 117 -3.33 -2.49 7.95
CA ASP A 117 -4.46 -1.58 8.14
C ASP A 117 -3.98 -0.16 8.51
N ASN A 118 -4.52 0.82 7.81
CA ASN A 118 -4.28 2.25 7.97
C ASN A 118 -5.58 3.02 8.28
N SER A 119 -6.64 2.32 8.69
CA SER A 119 -7.93 2.91 9.09
C SER A 119 -7.80 3.94 10.22
N ASN A 120 -6.74 3.85 11.03
CA ASN A 120 -6.40 4.82 12.07
C ASN A 120 -5.93 6.18 11.54
N ILE A 121 -5.69 6.34 10.24
CA ILE A 121 -5.25 7.60 9.63
C ILE A 121 -6.48 8.36 9.13
N ASP A 122 -6.83 9.43 9.83
CA ASP A 122 -8.02 10.24 9.54
C ASP A 122 -7.73 11.51 8.72
N LYS A 123 -8.78 12.31 8.46
CA LYS A 123 -8.69 13.56 7.69
C LYS A 123 -7.75 14.61 8.30
N TYR A 124 -7.54 14.61 9.62
CA TYR A 124 -6.63 15.55 10.30
C TYR A 124 -5.16 15.18 10.11
N GLN A 125 -4.91 14.00 9.54
CA GLN A 125 -3.58 13.51 9.17
C GLN A 125 -3.25 13.72 7.69
N LEU A 126 -4.16 14.36 6.95
CA LEU A 126 -3.97 14.78 5.56
C LEU A 126 -3.44 16.23 5.50
N ASN A 127 -2.90 16.60 4.34
CA ASN A 127 -2.51 17.97 4.04
C ASN A 127 -3.76 18.86 3.82
N SER A 128 -3.54 20.16 3.61
CA SER A 128 -4.62 21.13 3.36
C SER A 128 -5.49 20.79 2.16
N TYR A 129 -4.97 20.03 1.19
CA TYR A 129 -5.70 19.56 0.02
C TYR A 129 -6.48 18.26 0.25
N GLY A 130 -6.37 17.62 1.42
CA GLY A 130 -7.18 16.44 1.77
C GLY A 130 -6.83 15.15 1.02
N LEU A 131 -5.66 15.07 0.37
CA LEU A 131 -5.24 13.88 -0.40
C LEU A 131 -3.96 13.24 0.14
N HIS A 132 -2.91 14.03 0.31
CA HIS A 132 -1.61 13.51 0.75
C HIS A 132 -1.48 13.58 2.26
N LEU A 133 -0.73 12.66 2.85
CA LEU A 133 -0.43 12.68 4.28
C LEU A 133 0.37 13.93 4.66
N ASN A 134 0.01 14.56 5.78
CA ASN A 134 0.87 15.53 6.44
C ASN A 134 1.99 14.84 7.25
N THR A 135 2.77 15.60 8.01
CA THR A 135 3.87 15.06 8.83
C THR A 135 3.39 14.01 9.83
N LYS A 136 2.24 14.25 10.50
CA LYS A 136 1.62 13.34 11.47
C LYS A 136 1.10 12.08 10.77
N GLY A 137 0.40 12.21 9.65
CA GLY A 137 -0.07 11.08 8.84
C GLY A 137 1.07 10.20 8.34
N SER A 138 2.14 10.81 7.83
CA SER A 138 3.35 10.10 7.40
C SER A 138 4.04 9.35 8.55
N ALA A 139 3.93 9.87 9.78
CA ALA A 139 4.45 9.18 10.97
C ALA A 139 3.57 7.99 11.37
N SER A 140 2.24 8.13 11.30
CA SER A 140 1.31 7.02 11.55
C SER A 140 1.48 5.89 10.53
N LEU A 141 1.55 6.19 9.24
CA LEU A 141 1.77 5.17 8.21
C LEU A 141 3.09 4.40 8.46
N ALA A 142 4.17 5.12 8.77
CA ALA A 142 5.43 4.48 9.11
C ALA A 142 5.36 3.65 10.39
N LYS A 143 4.58 4.08 11.39
CA LYS A 143 4.36 3.32 12.62
C LYS A 143 3.60 2.02 12.33
N ASN A 144 2.53 2.07 11.54
CA ASN A 144 1.73 0.90 11.17
C ASN A 144 2.59 -0.14 10.44
N ILE A 145 3.39 0.29 9.44
CA ILE A 145 4.32 -0.58 8.72
C ILE A 145 5.33 -1.22 9.68
N LYS A 146 5.95 -0.44 10.57
CA LYS A 146 6.93 -0.97 11.53
C LYS A 146 6.32 -1.95 12.51
N ASN A 147 5.12 -1.66 13.01
CA ASN A 147 4.43 -2.54 13.94
C ASN A 147 4.09 -3.88 13.27
N TYR A 148 3.60 -3.84 12.04
CA TYR A 148 3.34 -5.05 11.28
C TYR A 148 4.60 -5.91 11.10
N LEU A 149 5.69 -5.29 10.61
CA LEU A 149 6.97 -5.99 10.39
C LEU A 149 7.59 -6.56 11.68
N LYS A 150 7.32 -5.96 12.83
CA LYS A 150 7.78 -6.47 14.13
C LYS A 150 6.97 -7.65 14.64
N ASN A 151 5.74 -7.81 14.17
CA ASN A 151 4.80 -8.84 14.64
C ASN A 151 4.79 -10.09 13.75
N ILE A 152 5.43 -10.04 12.57
CA ILE A 152 5.57 -11.19 11.67
C ILE A 152 6.95 -11.88 11.79
N ASN A 153 7.82 -11.36 12.66
CA ASN A 153 9.11 -11.97 13.04
C ASN A 153 9.00 -12.63 14.41
#